data_AF-A0A3D2IBZ3-F1
#
_entry.id   AF-A0A3D2IBZ3-F1
#
_cell.length_a   1.000
_cell.length_b   1.000
_cell.length_c   1.000
_cell.angle_alpha   90.00
_cell.angle_beta   90.00
_cell.angle_gamma   90.00
#
_symmetry.space_group_name_H-M   'P 1'
#
loop_
_entity.id
_entity.type
_entity.pdbx_description
1 polymer ?
#
loop_
_entity_poly.entity_id
_entity_poly.type
_entity_poly.pdbx_seq_one_letter_code
_entity_poly.pdbx_strand_id
1 'polypeptide(L)' 'MATGFFNVPPAINEPILSYAPGSPEREELQAALKEARSKEIDVPMYIGSELVTTDNKKPMSPPHDHKHILGHFS' A
#
# COMPACT_ATOMS: atom_id res chain seq x y z
N MET A 1 -32.53 11.16 -13.56
CA MET A 1 -31.43 10.56 -14.33
C MET A 1 -30.58 11.68 -14.90
N ALA A 2 -29.27 11.65 -14.76
CA ALA A 2 -28.41 12.70 -15.32
C ALA A 2 -28.39 12.57 -16.85
N THR A 3 -28.86 13.59 -17.56
CA THR A 3 -28.73 13.71 -19.02
C THR A 3 -27.52 14.60 -19.31
N GLY A 4 -26.34 13.99 -19.42
CA GLY A 4 -25.09 14.69 -19.71
C GLY A 4 -24.09 13.81 -20.44
N PHE A 5 -23.33 14.40 -21.36
CA PHE A 5 -22.17 13.76 -21.97
C PHE A 5 -20.96 14.03 -21.07
N PHE A 6 -20.42 12.98 -20.46
CA PHE A 6 -19.25 13.07 -19.58
C PHE A 6 -17.99 12.84 -20.40
N ASN A 7 -17.09 13.81 -20.40
CA ASN A 7 -15.74 13.64 -20.94
C ASN A 7 -14.80 13.35 -19.79
N VAL A 8 -14.20 12.18 -19.78
CA VAL A 8 -13.11 11.85 -18.86
C VAL A 8 -11.80 12.46 -19.36
N PRO A 9 -10.86 12.82 -18.46
CA PRO A 9 -9.53 13.24 -18.87
C PRO A 9 -8.85 12.17 -19.74
N PRO A 10 -8.07 12.56 -20.75
CA PRO A 10 -7.29 11.61 -21.53
C PRO A 10 -6.27 10.92 -20.62
N ALA A 11 -6.17 9.59 -20.72
CA ALA A 11 -5.16 8.81 -20.01
C ALA A 11 -3.77 9.08 -20.62
N ILE A 12 -2.80 9.45 -19.78
CA ILE A 12 -1.39 9.57 -20.13
C ILE A 12 -0.57 8.61 -19.27
N ASN A 13 0.59 8.18 -19.75
CA ASN A 13 1.49 7.36 -18.96
C ASN A 13 2.04 8.15 -17.76
N GLU A 14 2.03 7.53 -16.57
CA GLU A 14 2.67 8.09 -15.39
C GLU A 14 4.20 8.14 -15.59
N PRO A 15 4.87 9.26 -15.29
CA PRO A 15 6.32 9.37 -15.42
C PRO A 15 7.07 8.39 -14.50
N ILE A 16 8.18 7.84 -14.98
CA ILE A 16 9.08 7.04 -14.14
C ILE A 16 10.02 7.98 -13.40
N LEU A 17 10.03 7.90 -12.06
CA LEU A 17 10.94 8.67 -11.22
C LEU A 17 12.33 8.02 -11.13
N SER A 18 13.35 8.84 -10.88
CA SER A 18 14.75 8.39 -10.95
C SER A 18 15.26 7.76 -9.65
N TYR A 19 14.77 8.22 -8.50
CA TYR A 19 15.28 7.87 -7.17
C TYR A 19 16.80 8.08 -7.03
N ALA A 20 17.34 9.05 -7.77
CA ALA A 20 18.74 9.41 -7.73
C ALA A 20 19.16 9.87 -6.31
N PRO A 21 20.45 9.77 -5.95
CA PRO A 21 20.92 10.29 -4.67
C PRO A 21 20.53 11.78 -4.48
N GLY A 22 19.91 12.10 -3.33
CA GLY A 22 19.45 13.46 -3.01
C GLY A 22 18.12 13.88 -3.65
N SER A 23 17.46 13.00 -4.41
CA SER A 23 16.12 13.27 -4.95
C SER A 23 15.04 13.19 -3.85
N PRO A 24 14.00 14.04 -3.89
CA PRO A 24 12.90 13.99 -2.92
C PRO A 24 12.19 12.64 -2.89
N GLU A 25 11.94 12.03 -4.05
CA GLU A 25 11.24 10.74 -4.13
C GLU A 25 12.00 9.61 -3.42
N ARG A 26 13.33 9.70 -3.35
CA ARG A 26 14.17 8.74 -2.64
C ARG A 26 14.07 8.92 -1.13
N GLU A 27 14.02 10.16 -0.65
CA GLU A 27 13.83 10.47 0.77
C GLU A 27 12.46 9.99 1.24
N GLU A 28 11.40 10.26 0.48
CA GLU A 28 10.04 9.79 0.75
C GLU A 28 9.97 8.25 0.80
N LEU A 29 10.60 7.57 -0.15
CA LEU A 29 10.66 6.10 -0.16
C LEU A 29 11.36 5.56 1.09
N GLN A 30 12.48 6.16 1.50
CA GLN A 30 13.21 5.73 2.70
C GLN A 30 12.39 5.95 3.97
N ALA A 31 11.68 7.07 4.07
CA ALA A 31 10.78 7.35 5.17
C ALA A 31 9.64 6.33 5.24
N ALA A 32 9.00 6.04 4.10
CA ALA A 32 7.91 5.06 4.01
C ALA A 32 8.37 3.65 4.39
N LEU A 33 9.56 3.21 3.92
CA LEU A 33 10.13 1.92 4.29
C LEU A 33 10.41 1.82 5.79
N LYS A 34 10.94 2.90 6.40
CA LYS A 34 11.19 2.95 7.84
C LYS A 34 9.89 2.90 8.64
N GLU A 35 8.86 3.62 8.21
CA GLU A 35 7.56 3.62 8.86
C GLU A 35 6.88 2.25 8.74
N ALA A 36 6.86 1.65 7.55
CA ALA A 36 6.24 0.35 7.34
C ALA A 36 6.89 -0.75 8.19
N ARG A 37 8.20 -0.65 8.46
CA ARG A 37 8.94 -1.61 9.29
C ARG A 37 8.91 -1.32 10.79
N SER A 38 8.39 -0.16 11.22
CA SER A 38 8.36 0.21 12.65
C SER A 38 7.11 -0.28 13.38
N LYS A 39 6.10 -0.73 12.64
CA LYS A 39 4.81 -1.15 13.18
C LYS A 39 4.34 -2.45 12.53
N GLU A 40 3.67 -3.29 13.31
CA GLU A 40 2.90 -4.40 12.78
C GLU A 40 1.45 -3.96 12.55
N ILE A 41 0.88 -4.32 11.40
CA ILE A 41 -0.50 -3.98 11.06
C ILE A 41 -1.42 -5.21 11.10
N ASP A 42 -2.70 -4.97 11.38
CA ASP A 42 -3.75 -5.98 11.20
C ASP A 42 -4.49 -5.67 9.90
N VAL A 43 -4.52 -6.63 8.97
CA VAL A 43 -5.13 -6.49 7.65
C VAL A 43 -6.44 -7.28 7.61
N PRO A 44 -7.60 -6.60 7.72
CA PRO A 44 -8.89 -7.26 7.66
C PRO A 44 -9.27 -7.61 6.22
N MET A 45 -10.22 -8.51 6.07
CA MET A 45 -11.00 -8.65 4.84
C MET A 45 -11.98 -7.49 4.70
N TYR A 46 -12.12 -6.98 3.48
CA TYR A 46 -13.17 -6.04 3.11
C TYR A 46 -14.29 -6.80 2.40
N ILE A 47 -15.43 -7.01 3.08
CA ILE A 47 -16.61 -7.68 2.50
C ILE A 47 -17.69 -6.62 2.31
N GLY A 48 -17.80 -6.11 1.09
CA GLY A 48 -18.61 -4.92 0.82
C GLY A 48 -18.04 -3.71 1.56
N SER A 49 -18.84 -3.08 2.42
CA SER A 49 -18.43 -1.95 3.27
C SER A 49 -17.93 -2.37 4.65
N GLU A 50 -17.94 -3.66 4.97
CA GLU A 50 -17.60 -4.17 6.31
C GLU A 50 -16.14 -4.63 6.39
N LEU A 51 -15.51 -4.29 7.52
CA LEU A 51 -14.21 -4.77 7.92
C LEU A 51 -14.42 -6.05 8.75
N VAL A 52 -13.98 -7.18 8.23
CA VAL A 52 -14.15 -8.49 8.86
C VAL A 52 -12.78 -9.02 9.28
N THR A 53 -12.66 -9.43 10.54
CA THR A 53 -11.48 -10.10 11.09
C THR A 53 -11.85 -11.47 11.66
N THR A 54 -10.87 -12.37 11.72
CA THR A 54 -11.04 -13.70 12.30
C THR A 54 -9.87 -14.04 13.24
N ASP A 55 -10.05 -15.06 14.08
CA ASP A 55 -8.96 -15.56 14.94
C ASP A 55 -7.91 -16.35 14.15
N ASN A 56 -8.20 -16.74 12.90
CA ASN A 56 -7.27 -17.45 12.02
C ASN A 56 -6.29 -16.49 11.33
N LYS A 57 -5.42 -15.88 12.12
CA LYS A 57 -4.44 -14.89 11.63
C LYS A 57 -3.22 -15.55 11.01
N LYS A 58 -2.78 -15.04 9.86
CA LYS A 58 -1.52 -15.46 9.21
C LYS A 58 -0.53 -14.30 9.14
N PRO A 59 0.76 -14.52 9.44
CA PRO A 59 1.76 -13.46 9.39
C PRO A 59 2.12 -13.10 7.95
N MET A 60 2.46 -11.83 7.75
CA MET A 60 3.06 -11.30 6.53
C MET A 60 4.49 -10.87 6.82
N SER A 61 5.41 -11.35 6.00
CA SER A 61 6.84 -11.05 6.14
C SER A 61 7.44 -10.66 4.79
N PRO A 62 8.43 -9.75 4.77
CA PRO A 62 9.17 -9.46 3.55
C PRO A 62 9.88 -10.72 3.04
N PRO A 63 9.81 -11.07 1.73
CA PRO A 63 10.49 -12.25 1.20
C PRO A 63 12.01 -12.24 1.40
N HIS A 64 12.63 -11.07 1.45
CA HIS A 64 14.07 -10.89 1.69
C HIS A 64 14.45 -10.92 3.18
N ASP A 65 13.48 -10.85 4.10
CA ASP A 65 13.69 -10.82 5.55
C ASP A 65 12.51 -11.50 6.28
N HIS A 66 12.36 -12.79 6.03
CA HIS A 66 11.28 -13.65 6.55
C HIS A 66 11.13 -13.69 8.08
N LYS A 67 12.10 -13.17 8.85
CA LYS A 67 12.00 -13.09 10.33
C LYS A 67 11.30 -11.82 10.81
N HIS A 68 11.24 -10.79 9.96
CA HIS A 68 10.53 -9.56 10.26
C HIS A 68 9.04 -9.73 9.95
N ILE A 69 8.19 -9.40 10.91
CA ILE A 69 6.73 -9.43 10.74
C ILE A 69 6.28 -8.00 10.42
N LEU A 70 5.61 -7.82 9.28
CA LEU A 70 4.97 -6.55 8.92
C LEU A 70 3.55 -6.45 9.48
N GLY A 71 2.94 -7.59 9.80
CA GLY A 71 1.58 -7.65 10.26
C GLY A 71 0.96 -9.02 10.08
N HIS A 72 -0.34 -9.09 10.36
CA HIS A 72 -1.15 -10.28 10.18
C HIS A 72 -2.37 -9.97 9.33
N PHE A 73 -2.85 -10.93 8.54
CA PHE A 73 -4.11 -10.83 7.83
C PHE A 73 -5.09 -11.90 8.28
N SER A 74 -6.38 -11.60 8.21
CA SER A 74 -7.47 -12.49 8.61
C SER A 74 -8.77 -12.20 7.89
#